data_AF-A0A6P5XYG7-F1
#
_entry.id   AF-A0A6P5XYG7-F1
#
_cell.length_a   1.000
_cell.length_b   1.000
_cell.length_c   1.000
_cell.angle_alpha   90.00
_cell.angle_beta   90.00
_cell.angle_gamma   90.00
#
_symmetry.space_group_name_H-M   'P 1'
#
loop_
_entity.id
_entity.type
_entity.pdbx_description
1 polymer ?
#
loop_
_entity_poly.entity_id
_entity_poly.type
_entity_poly.pdbx_seq_one_letter_code
_entity_poly.pdbx_strand_id
1 'polypeptide(L)'
;MLSKVIGTLPTTTTMAARSLSIARIPRHKLRRVFTPLSFSSSASEARKLVLYSKPGCCLCDGLKEKLHAAFSLSGPDSLHDIVLQVRDITSNPEWEKAYQYEIPVLAKVLSDGTELLKL
;
A
#
# COMPACT_ATOMS: atom_id res chain seq x y z
N MET A 1 -43.99 6.29 36.90
CA MET A 1 -42.77 7.11 37.00
C MET A 1 -42.75 8.04 35.80
N LEU A 2 -43.02 9.33 36.02
CA LEU A 2 -43.27 10.32 34.98
C LEU A 2 -41.95 10.91 34.46
N SER A 3 -41.85 10.96 33.14
CA SER A 3 -40.77 11.59 32.37
C SER A 3 -40.61 13.07 32.73
N LYS A 4 -39.36 13.52 32.89
CA LYS A 4 -39.04 14.95 33.02
C LYS A 4 -38.26 15.41 31.79
N VAL A 5 -38.75 16.50 31.22
CA VAL A 5 -38.41 17.08 29.93
C VAL A 5 -37.55 18.34 30.14
N ILE A 6 -36.55 18.49 29.26
CA ILE A 6 -35.95 19.71 28.67
C ILE A 6 -35.30 20.77 29.59
N GLY A 7 -33.97 20.88 29.41
CA GLY A 7 -33.31 21.99 28.70
C GLY A 7 -33.06 23.29 29.45
N THR A 8 -31.80 23.73 29.52
CA THR A 8 -31.44 25.16 29.61
C THR A 8 -30.01 25.44 29.11
N LEU A 9 -29.84 26.67 28.63
CA LEU A 9 -28.85 27.27 27.73
C LEU A 9 -27.36 27.25 28.16
N PRO A 10 -26.42 27.38 27.20
CA PRO A 10 -25.05 27.81 27.47
C PRO A 10 -24.99 29.31 27.79
N THR A 11 -24.45 29.64 28.95
CA THR A 11 -24.13 31.01 29.38
C THR A 11 -22.86 31.51 28.69
N THR A 12 -23.01 32.59 27.93
CA THR A 12 -21.92 33.42 27.41
C THR A 12 -21.28 34.19 28.57
N THR A 13 -20.00 33.93 28.85
CA THR A 13 -19.18 34.78 29.72
C THR A 13 -18.04 35.37 28.91
N THR A 14 -18.23 36.63 28.52
CA THR A 14 -17.19 37.55 28.06
C THR A 14 -16.15 37.75 29.18
N MET A 15 -14.87 37.55 28.89
CA MET A 15 -13.80 38.16 29.68
C MET A 15 -12.81 38.92 28.81
N ALA A 16 -12.51 40.12 29.29
CA ALA A 16 -11.84 41.21 28.64
C ALA A 16 -10.30 41.08 28.64
N ALA A 17 -9.73 41.86 27.73
CA ALA A 17 -8.32 41.99 27.41
C ALA A 17 -7.41 42.31 28.61
N ARG A 18 -6.21 41.72 28.57
CA ARG A 18 -5.02 42.25 29.25
C ARG A 18 -3.84 42.25 28.28
N SER A 19 -3.60 43.43 27.72
CA SER A 19 -2.40 43.80 26.99
C SER A 19 -1.18 43.73 27.90
N LEU A 20 -0.14 42.97 27.50
CA LEU A 20 1.23 43.15 28.00
C LEU A 20 2.24 42.85 26.88
N SER A 21 2.94 43.90 26.46
CA SER A 21 4.33 43.94 26.01
C SER A 21 4.75 43.16 24.76
N ILE A 22 4.71 43.84 23.61
CA ILE A 22 5.47 43.47 22.40
C ILE A 22 6.96 43.75 22.66
N ALA A 23 7.72 42.71 23.02
CA ALA A 23 9.17 42.76 22.94
C ALA A 23 9.60 42.62 21.47
N ARG A 24 10.21 43.68 20.93
CA ARG A 24 10.85 43.66 19.60
C ARG A 24 12.12 42.83 19.67
N ILE A 25 12.04 41.58 19.22
CA ILE A 25 13.20 40.71 19.05
C ILE A 25 14.01 41.21 17.83
N PRO A 26 15.35 41.34 17.92
CA PRO A 26 16.16 41.80 16.80
C PRO A 26 16.09 40.80 15.64
N ARG A 27 16.00 41.32 14.41
CA ARG A 27 16.13 40.55 13.16
C ARG A 27 17.56 40.01 13.03
N HIS A 28 17.88 38.95 13.75
CA HIS A 28 18.99 38.09 13.38
C HIS A 28 18.50 37.26 12.20
N LYS A 29 19.07 37.53 11.03
CA LYS A 29 18.83 36.77 9.80
C LYS A 29 19.18 35.30 10.07
N LEU A 30 18.19 34.51 10.45
CA LEU A 30 18.29 33.06 10.39
C LEU A 30 18.30 32.71 8.91
N ARG A 31 19.52 32.67 8.35
CA ARG A 31 19.78 32.10 7.04
C ARG A 31 19.42 30.62 7.18
N ARG A 32 18.14 30.31 6.94
CA ARG A 32 17.65 28.95 6.80
C ARG A 32 18.35 28.41 5.57
N VAL A 33 19.53 27.85 5.78
CA VAL A 33 20.14 26.91 4.85
C VAL A 33 19.12 25.80 4.79
N PHE A 34 18.34 25.81 3.72
CA PHE A 34 17.55 24.67 3.29
C PHE A 34 18.57 23.58 2.99
N THR A 35 18.98 22.84 4.02
CA THR A 35 19.32 21.45 3.82
C THR A 35 18.04 20.83 3.24
N PRO A 36 18.05 20.31 2.00
CA PRO A 36 17.00 19.40 1.61
C PRO A 36 17.12 18.25 2.61
N LEU A 37 16.17 18.17 3.53
CA LEU A 37 15.81 16.89 4.12
C LEU A 37 15.49 16.05 2.89
N SER A 38 16.42 15.17 2.53
CA SER A 38 16.18 14.12 1.56
C SER A 38 14.92 13.43 2.06
N PHE A 39 13.79 13.78 1.44
CA PHE A 39 12.58 13.02 1.56
C PHE A 39 12.95 11.72 0.88
N SER A 40 13.46 10.78 1.67
CA SER A 40 13.53 9.39 1.29
C SER A 40 12.08 9.03 1.06
N SER A 41 11.65 9.27 -0.18
CA SER A 41 10.44 8.69 -0.73
C SER A 41 10.74 7.21 -0.60
N SER A 42 10.24 6.61 0.48
CA SER A 42 10.15 5.17 0.61
C SER A 42 9.22 4.79 -0.53
N ALA A 43 9.79 4.61 -1.72
CA ALA A 43 9.13 3.95 -2.82
C ALA A 43 8.66 2.64 -2.21
N SER A 44 7.36 2.53 -1.97
CA SER A 44 6.76 1.26 -1.61
C SER A 44 7.04 0.36 -2.80
N GLU A 45 8.10 -0.45 -2.69
CA GLU A 45 8.45 -1.43 -3.70
C GLU A 45 7.28 -2.40 -3.79
N ALA A 46 6.48 -2.23 -4.84
CA ALA A 46 5.30 -3.06 -5.07
C ALA A 46 5.73 -4.53 -5.13
N ARG A 47 5.05 -5.37 -4.35
CA ARG A 47 5.38 -6.79 -4.24
C ARG A 47 5.03 -7.47 -5.56
N LYS A 48 5.97 -8.18 -6.18
CA LYS A 48 5.75 -8.84 -7.48
C LYS A 48 5.42 -10.32 -7.27
N LEU A 49 4.34 -10.77 -7.90
CA LEU A 49 3.93 -12.18 -7.93
C LEU A 49 3.94 -12.65 -9.38
N VAL A 50 4.62 -13.75 -9.66
CA VAL A 50 4.69 -14.35 -10.99
C VAL A 50 3.82 -15.61 -11.02
N LEU A 51 2.95 -15.72 -12.02
CA LEU A 51 2.19 -16.93 -12.34
C LEU A 51 2.77 -17.53 -13.62
N TYR A 52 3.41 -18.68 -13.49
CA TYR A 52 3.82 -19.49 -14.63
C TYR A 52 2.59 -20.24 -15.16
N SER A 53 2.34 -20.10 -16.45
CA SER A 53 1.14 -20.61 -17.14
C SER A 53 1.49 -21.15 -18.52
N LYS A 54 0.56 -21.86 -19.17
CA LYS A 54 0.68 -22.34 -20.56
C LYS A 54 -0.63 -22.11 -21.31
N PRO A 55 -0.61 -21.73 -22.60
CA PRO A 55 -1.83 -21.64 -23.40
C PRO A 55 -2.60 -22.95 -23.41
N GLY A 56 -3.93 -22.86 -23.29
CA GLY A 56 -4.81 -24.03 -23.23
C GLY A 56 -4.92 -24.70 -21.85
N CYS A 57 -4.35 -24.12 -20.80
CA CYS A 57 -4.47 -24.60 -19.42
C CYS A 57 -5.68 -23.99 -18.70
N CYS A 58 -6.78 -24.74 -18.60
CA CYS A 58 -7.99 -24.27 -17.91
C CYS A 58 -7.77 -24.00 -16.40
N LEU A 59 -6.88 -24.74 -15.75
CA LEU A 59 -6.54 -24.52 -14.33
C LEU A 59 -5.84 -23.17 -14.11
N CYS A 60 -5.03 -22.75 -15.07
CA CYS A 60 -4.26 -21.52 -15.01
C CYS A 60 -5.17 -20.29 -15.12
N ASP A 61 -6.17 -20.34 -16.03
CA ASP A 61 -7.15 -19.27 -16.21
C ASP A 61 -8.01 -19.08 -14.95
N GLY A 62 -8.54 -20.17 -14.40
CA GLY A 62 -9.34 -20.12 -13.18
C GLY A 62 -8.55 -19.60 -11.98
N LEU A 63 -7.26 -19.95 -11.85
CA LEU A 63 -6.40 -19.41 -10.80
C LEU A 63 -6.14 -17.92 -10.99
N LYS A 64 -5.85 -17.49 -12.23
CA LYS A 64 -5.61 -16.08 -12.56
C LYS A 64 -6.82 -15.21 -12.20
N GLU A 65 -8.03 -15.65 -12.52
CA GLU A 65 -9.27 -14.94 -12.17
C GLU A 65 -9.43 -14.79 -10.65
N LYS A 66 -9.19 -15.87 -9.89
CA LYS A 66 -9.26 -15.84 -8.43
C LYS A 66 -8.24 -14.91 -7.80
N LEU A 67 -7.02 -14.87 -8.35
CA LEU A 67 -5.99 -13.93 -7.90
C LEU A 67 -6.41 -12.48 -8.18
N HIS A 68 -6.93 -12.19 -9.37
CA HIS A 68 -7.45 -10.86 -9.70
C HIS A 68 -8.59 -10.43 -8.78
N ALA A 69 -9.53 -11.33 -8.50
CA ALA A 69 -10.60 -11.08 -7.55
C ALA A 69 -10.03 -10.77 -6.15
N ALA A 70 -9.06 -11.56 -5.68
CA ALA A 70 -8.42 -11.35 -4.38
C ALA A 70 -7.67 -10.01 -4.30
N PHE A 71 -6.98 -9.57 -5.36
CA PHE A 71 -6.34 -8.25 -5.40
C PHE A 71 -7.35 -7.10 -5.38
N SER A 72 -8.56 -7.34 -5.87
CA SER A 72 -9.65 -6.35 -5.88
C SER A 72 -10.34 -6.22 -4.51
N LEU A 73 -10.16 -7.19 -3.61
CA LEU A 73 -10.71 -7.13 -2.26
C LEU A 73 -9.90 -6.15 -1.40
N SER A 74 -10.57 -5.11 -0.91
CA SER A 74 -10.00 -4.17 0.08
C SER A 74 -10.19 -4.76 1.48
N GLY A 75 -9.09 -5.01 2.19
CA GLY A 75 -9.07 -5.59 3.54
C GLY A 75 -7.86 -5.09 4.35
N PRO A 76 -7.75 -5.38 5.65
CA PRO A 76 -6.63 -4.90 6.47
C PRO A 76 -5.26 -5.41 5.97
N ASP A 77 -5.23 -6.54 5.27
CA ASP A 77 -4.07 -7.08 4.53
C ASP A 77 -4.21 -6.90 3.02
N SER A 78 -4.79 -5.77 2.56
CA SER A 78 -5.13 -5.69 1.14
C SER A 78 -3.88 -5.86 0.25
N LEU A 79 -4.03 -6.72 -0.76
CA LEU A 79 -2.98 -7.08 -1.69
C LEU A 79 -2.98 -6.17 -2.92
N HIS A 80 -3.55 -4.97 -2.79
CA HIS A 80 -3.58 -3.89 -3.78
C HIS A 80 -2.20 -3.39 -4.23
N ASP A 81 -1.14 -3.63 -3.45
CA ASP A 81 0.25 -3.32 -3.83
C ASP A 81 0.99 -4.53 -4.45
N ILE A 82 0.24 -5.58 -4.86
CA ILE A 82 0.80 -6.74 -5.56
C ILE A 82 0.60 -6.59 -7.07
N VAL A 83 1.70 -6.68 -7.81
CA VAL A 83 1.68 -6.75 -9.27
C VAL A 83 1.77 -8.22 -9.70
N LEU A 84 0.69 -8.74 -10.29
CA LEU A 84 0.67 -10.06 -10.89
C LEU A 84 1.27 -10.02 -12.31
N GLN A 85 2.32 -10.80 -12.54
CA GLN A 85 2.92 -11.03 -13.84
C GLN A 85 2.61 -12.45 -14.29
N VAL A 86 2.04 -12.61 -15.47
CA VAL A 86 1.82 -13.94 -16.07
C VAL A 86 2.96 -14.24 -17.04
N ARG A 87 3.64 -15.36 -16.85
CA ARG A 87 4.71 -15.84 -17.75
C ARG A 87 4.27 -17.12 -18.42
N ASP A 88 4.38 -17.17 -19.73
CA ASP A 88 4.14 -18.38 -20.50
C ASP A 88 5.38 -19.27 -20.46
N ILE A 89 5.25 -20.47 -19.89
CA ILE A 89 6.37 -21.41 -19.80
C ILE A 89 6.84 -21.88 -21.18
N THR A 90 5.99 -21.85 -22.21
CA THR A 90 6.35 -22.28 -23.58
C THR A 90 7.26 -21.28 -24.29
N SER A 91 7.36 -20.05 -23.76
CA SER A 91 8.25 -19.03 -24.31
C SER A 91 9.73 -19.27 -23.99
N ASN A 92 10.03 -20.08 -22.96
CA ASN A 92 11.40 -20.40 -22.56
C ASN A 92 11.52 -21.91 -22.28
N PRO A 93 12.36 -22.65 -23.02
CA PRO A 93 12.48 -24.10 -22.86
C PRO A 93 12.95 -24.52 -21.46
N GLU A 94 13.66 -23.66 -20.71
CA GLU A 94 14.04 -23.93 -19.32
C GLU A 94 12.82 -23.94 -18.40
N TRP A 95 11.91 -22.98 -18.57
CA TRP A 95 10.65 -22.93 -17.82
C TRP A 95 9.72 -24.05 -18.22
N GLU A 96 9.65 -24.38 -19.52
CA GLU A 96 8.84 -25.50 -19.98
C GLU A 96 9.31 -26.80 -19.34
N LYS A 97 10.60 -27.10 -19.44
CA LYS A 97 11.16 -28.32 -18.85
C LYS A 97 10.97 -28.40 -17.34
N ALA A 98 11.08 -27.27 -16.63
CA ALA A 98 10.93 -27.22 -15.18
C ALA A 98 9.47 -27.38 -14.73
N TYR A 99 8.52 -26.74 -15.42
CA TYR A 99 7.16 -26.56 -14.89
C TYR A 99 6.06 -27.24 -15.71
N GLN A 100 6.32 -27.79 -16.91
CA GLN A 100 5.28 -28.29 -17.83
C GLN A 100 4.26 -29.28 -17.24
N TYR A 101 4.61 -29.99 -16.16
CA TYR A 101 3.73 -30.94 -15.49
C TYR A 101 3.16 -30.45 -14.16
N GLU A 102 3.63 -29.31 -13.66
CA GLU A 102 3.28 -28.74 -12.34
C GLU A 102 2.49 -27.43 -12.44
N ILE A 103 2.30 -26.89 -13.65
CA ILE A 103 1.51 -25.67 -13.90
C ILE A 103 0.09 -25.83 -13.33
N PRO A 104 -0.47 -24.83 -12.62
CA PRO A 104 0.09 -23.50 -12.34
C PRO A 104 1.09 -23.43 -11.18
N VAL A 105 2.18 -22.67 -11.38
CA VAL A 105 3.19 -22.39 -10.35
C VAL A 105 3.23 -20.89 -10.03
N LEU A 106 3.22 -20.56 -8.74
CA LEU A 106 3.35 -19.19 -8.26
C LEU A 106 4.74 -18.92 -7.71
N ALA A 107 5.31 -17.76 -8.04
CA ALA A 107 6.59 -17.33 -7.50
C ALA A 107 6.45 -15.93 -6.89
N LYS A 108 6.86 -15.78 -5.63
CA LYS A 108 6.98 -14.46 -5.01
C LYS A 108 8.36 -13.91 -5.33
N VAL A 109 8.42 -12.76 -5.98
CA VAL A 109 9.68 -12.04 -6.19
C VAL A 109 9.95 -11.20 -4.95
N LEU A 110 11.11 -11.42 -4.33
CA LEU A 110 11.59 -10.62 -3.21
C LEU A 110 12.16 -9.29 -3.70
N SER A 111 12.34 -8.34 -2.78
CA SER A 111 12.96 -7.05 -3.06
C SER A 111 14.37 -7.19 -3.65
N ASP A 112 15.06 -8.29 -3.32
CA ASP A 112 16.41 -8.62 -3.78
C ASP A 112 16.46 -9.25 -5.18
N GLY A 113 15.30 -9.45 -5.82
CA GLY A 113 15.18 -10.07 -7.15
C GLY A 113 15.12 -11.59 -7.16
N THR A 114 15.32 -12.24 -6.01
CA THR A 114 15.18 -13.69 -5.86
C THR A 114 13.72 -14.11 -5.97
N GLU A 115 13.45 -15.20 -6.71
CA GLU A 115 12.12 -15.79 -6.83
C GLU A 115 11.96 -16.95 -5.85
N LEU A 116 11.02 -16.83 -4.92
CA LEU A 116 10.63 -17.91 -4.02
C LEU A 116 9.44 -18.65 -4.63
N LEU A 117 9.69 -19.86 -5.12
CA LEU A 117 8.68 -20.73 -5.72
C LEU A 117 7.74 -21.28 -4.65
N LYS A 118 6.45 -21.20 -4.94
CA LYS A 118 5.39 -21.80 -4.15
C LYS A 118 4.49 -22.61 -5.09
N LEU A 119 4.65 -23.94 -4.99
CA LEU A 119 3.75 -24.92 -5.59
C LEU A 119 2.43 -24.94 -4.81
#